data_AF-U1GF20-F1
#
_entry.id   AF-U1GF20-F1
#
_cell.length_a   1.000
_cell.length_b   1.000
_cell.length_c   1.000
_cell.angle_alpha   90.00
_cell.angle_beta   90.00
_cell.angle_gamma   90.00
#
_symmetry.space_group_name_H-M   'P 1'
#
loop_
_entity.id
_entity.type
_entity.pdbx_description
1 polymer ?
#
loop_
_entity_poly.entity_id
_entity_poly.type
_entity_poly.pdbx_seq_one_letter_code
_entity_poly.pdbx_strand_id
1 'polypeptide(L)'
;MAVNPKKGLLMWPEYSDNDIDFFIANAASTISENRTLISRLRGTITTYHRRAEQARSDEERDRWEGAVSATRTEIEKLSDHVKRLDGNKRAAVRELERRRSNNRWLSGGI
;
A
#
# COMPACT_ATOMS: atom_id res chain seq x y z
N MET A 1 13.68 -17.99 -4.35
CA MET A 1 13.39 -16.56 -4.19
C MET A 1 14.46 -15.96 -3.28
N ALA A 2 15.44 -15.25 -3.85
CA ALA A 2 16.52 -14.67 -3.07
C ALA A 2 16.23 -13.20 -2.79
N VAL A 3 15.84 -12.89 -1.55
CA VAL A 3 15.79 -11.50 -1.04
C VAL A 3 17.14 -11.24 -0.39
N ASN A 4 17.92 -10.27 -0.90
CA ASN A 4 19.20 -9.89 -0.29
C ASN A 4 18.95 -8.94 0.89
N PRO A 5 19.25 -9.35 2.14
CA PRO A 5 18.89 -8.58 3.33
C PRO A 5 19.78 -7.34 3.58
N LYS A 6 20.88 -7.15 2.82
CA LYS A 6 21.84 -6.05 3.05
C LYS A 6 21.62 -4.80 2.19
N LYS A 7 20.72 -4.85 1.22
CA LYS A 7 20.31 -3.68 0.44
C LYS A 7 18.81 -3.80 0.23
N GLY A 8 18.03 -2.88 0.80
CA GLY A 8 16.59 -2.75 0.50
C GLY A 8 16.30 -2.33 -0.96
N LEU A 9 17.20 -2.63 -1.89
CA LEU A 9 16.94 -2.59 -3.32
C LEU A 9 16.40 -3.96 -3.72
N LEU A 10 15.13 -4.03 -4.11
CA LEU A 10 14.71 -5.09 -5.03
C LEU A 10 15.67 -5.07 -6.22
N MET A 11 16.45 -6.13 -6.35
CA MET A 11 17.25 -6.34 -7.55
C MET A 11 16.25 -6.73 -8.64
N TRP A 12 16.04 -5.84 -9.60
CA TRP A 12 15.23 -6.09 -10.80
C TRP A 12 15.96 -6.74 -12.00
N PRO A 13 17.25 -7.14 -11.97
CA PRO A 13 18.00 -7.42 -13.20
C PRO A 13 17.50 -8.64 -13.98
N GLU A 14 16.71 -9.52 -13.36
CA GLU A 14 16.12 -10.72 -13.99
C GLU A 14 14.73 -10.47 -14.59
N TYR A 15 14.09 -9.33 -14.29
CA TYR A 15 12.75 -9.01 -14.76
C TYR A 15 12.80 -8.24 -16.08
N SER A 16 11.92 -8.58 -17.02
CA SER A 16 11.74 -7.79 -18.24
C SER A 16 11.05 -6.45 -17.93
N ASP A 17 11.12 -5.50 -18.87
CA ASP A 17 10.39 -4.24 -18.74
C ASP A 17 8.88 -4.46 -18.61
N ASN A 18 8.34 -5.49 -19.29
CA ASN A 18 6.93 -5.88 -19.19
C ASN A 18 6.57 -6.40 -17.79
N ASP A 19 7.47 -7.15 -17.14
CA ASP A 19 7.25 -7.65 -15.78
C ASP A 19 7.25 -6.49 -14.76
N ILE A 20 8.13 -5.50 -14.97
CA ILE A 20 8.19 -4.29 -14.15
C ILE A 20 6.92 -3.46 -14.35
N ASP A 21 6.47 -3.26 -15.59
CA ASP A 21 5.21 -2.58 -15.90
C ASP A 21 4.01 -3.28 -15.24
N PHE A 22 3.95 -4.61 -15.33
CA PHE A 22 2.90 -5.41 -14.68
C PHE A 22 2.93 -5.24 -13.16
N PHE A 23 4.11 -5.28 -12.55
CA PHE A 23 4.27 -5.04 -11.12
C PHE A 23 3.76 -3.65 -10.71
N ILE A 24 4.11 -2.60 -11.48
CA ILE A 24 3.68 -1.22 -11.23
C ILE A 24 2.14 -1.11 -11.28
N ALA A 25 1.52 -1.71 -12.30
CA ALA A 25 0.06 -1.71 -12.47
C ALA A 25 -0.63 -2.46 -11.32
N ASN A 26 -0.12 -3.64 -10.95
CA ASN A 26 -0.66 -4.41 -9.84
C ASN A 26 -0.53 -3.66 -8.51
N ALA A 27 0.63 -3.07 -8.22
CA ALA A 27 0.85 -2.27 -7.03
C ALA A 27 -0.09 -1.05 -6.99
N ALA A 28 -0.35 -0.41 -8.13
CA ALA A 28 -1.32 0.69 -8.22
C ALA A 28 -2.75 0.25 -7.90
N SER A 29 -3.19 -0.91 -8.40
CA SER A 29 -4.49 -1.49 -8.08
C SER A 29 -4.63 -1.76 -6.59
N THR A 30 -3.67 -2.48 -6.00
CA THR A 30 -3.68 -2.81 -4.56
C THR A 30 -3.66 -1.56 -3.68
N ILE A 31 -2.91 -0.52 -4.06
CA ILE A 31 -2.93 0.77 -3.35
C ILE A 31 -4.34 1.39 -3.38
N SER A 32 -5.00 1.37 -4.54
CA SER A 32 -6.34 1.92 -4.71
C SER A 32 -7.38 1.16 -3.86
N GLU A 33 -7.33 -0.16 -3.88
CA GLU A 33 -8.18 -1.04 -3.08
C GLU A 33 -8.00 -0.78 -1.58
N ASN A 34 -6.74 -0.74 -1.10
CA ASN A 34 -6.45 -0.47 0.30
C ASN A 34 -6.91 0.93 0.73
N ARG A 35 -6.76 1.95 -0.12
CA ARG A 35 -7.29 3.31 0.16
C ARG A 35 -8.81 3.31 0.29
N THR A 36 -9.49 2.57 -0.58
CA THR A 36 -10.95 2.40 -0.53
C THR A 36 -11.37 1.71 0.77
N LEU A 37 -10.67 0.65 1.16
CA LEU A 37 -10.94 -0.04 2.41
C LEU A 37 -10.72 0.87 3.63
N ILE A 38 -9.61 1.62 3.68
CA ILE A 38 -9.35 2.61 4.72
C ILE A 38 -10.50 3.62 4.82
N SER A 39 -11.00 4.13 3.68
CA SER A 39 -12.13 5.07 3.67
C SER A 39 -13.40 4.45 4.27
N ARG A 40 -13.71 3.19 3.92
CA ARG A 40 -14.84 2.46 4.50
C ARG A 40 -14.68 2.26 6.01
N LEU A 41 -13.50 1.83 6.48
CA LEU A 41 -13.22 1.64 7.89
C LEU A 41 -13.35 2.94 8.70
N ARG A 42 -12.95 4.08 8.11
CA ARG A 42 -13.18 5.40 8.73
C ARG A 42 -14.67 5.70 8.92
N GLY A 43 -15.50 5.37 7.93
CA GLY A 43 -16.96 5.47 8.05
C GLY A 43 -17.53 4.54 9.14
N THR A 44 -16.99 3.34 9.26
CA THR A 44 -17.34 2.40 10.34
C THR A 44 -16.99 2.97 11.72
N ILE A 45 -15.82 3.61 11.87
CA ILE A 45 -15.42 4.28 13.12
C ILE A 45 -16.42 5.37 13.52
N THR A 46 -16.86 6.20 12.57
CA THR A 46 -17.89 7.22 12.84
C THR A 46 -19.18 6.58 13.35
N THR A 47 -19.57 5.43 12.79
CA THR A 47 -20.75 4.69 13.23
C THR A 47 -20.58 4.12 14.63
N TYR A 48 -19.42 3.54 14.95
CA TYR A 48 -19.13 3.00 16.28
C TYR A 48 -19.04 4.11 17.34
N HIS A 49 -18.45 5.26 17.03
CA HIS A 49 -18.44 6.40 17.94
C HIS A 49 -19.85 6.84 18.30
N ARG A 50 -20.73 7.01 17.30
CA ARG A 50 -22.13 7.33 17.56
C ARG A 50 -22.83 6.29 18.44
N ARG A 51 -22.52 5.00 18.26
CA ARG A 51 -23.07 3.94 19.12
C ARG A 51 -22.53 3.98 20.55
N ALA A 52 -21.25 4.29 20.73
CA ALA A 52 -20.66 4.49 22.06
C ALA A 52 -21.31 5.66 22.79
N GLU A 53 -21.61 6.76 22.10
CA GLU A 53 -22.31 7.94 22.66
C GLU A 53 -23.77 7.64 23.04
N GLN A 54 -24.42 6.69 22.35
CA GLN A 54 -25.81 6.28 22.59
C GLN A 54 -25.95 5.10 23.54
N ALA A 55 -24.82 4.54 24.01
CA ALA A 55 -24.80 3.38 24.89
C ALA A 55 -25.48 3.68 26.22
N ARG A 56 -26.24 2.71 26.74
CA ARG A 56 -26.99 2.85 28.00
C ARG A 56 -26.28 2.24 29.21
N SER A 57 -25.16 1.57 28.97
CA SER A 57 -24.32 0.92 29.96
C SER A 57 -22.86 1.14 29.61
N ASP A 58 -22.01 1.22 30.63
CA ASP A 58 -20.57 1.32 30.49
C ASP A 58 -20.01 0.09 29.74
N GLU A 59 -20.57 -1.11 29.95
CA GLU A 59 -20.14 -2.31 29.22
C GLU A 59 -20.40 -2.22 27.71
N GLU A 60 -21.53 -1.62 27.32
CA GLU A 60 -21.88 -1.42 25.91
C GLU A 60 -20.99 -0.35 25.28
N ARG A 61 -20.72 0.72 26.03
CA ARG A 61 -19.80 1.78 25.63
C ARG A 61 -18.39 1.23 25.41
N ASP A 62 -17.86 0.48 26.36
CA ASP A 62 -16.54 -0.14 26.29
C ASP A 62 -16.42 -1.08 25.10
N ARG A 63 -17.47 -1.84 24.79
CA ARG A 63 -17.52 -2.69 23.59
C ARG A 63 -17.37 -1.85 22.31
N TRP A 64 -18.10 -0.74 22.18
CA TRP A 64 -18.00 0.12 21.00
C TRP A 64 -16.67 0.86 20.91
N GLU A 65 -16.14 1.34 22.04
CA GLU A 65 -14.80 1.96 22.10
C GLU A 65 -13.69 0.95 21.75
N GLY A 66 -13.81 -0.30 22.21
CA GLY A 66 -12.94 -1.41 21.80
C GLY A 66 -13.01 -1.69 20.30
N ALA A 67 -14.21 -1.69 19.72
CA ALA A 67 -14.39 -1.85 18.27
C ALA A 67 -13.79 -0.68 17.46
N VAL A 68 -13.88 0.56 17.96
CA VAL A 68 -13.18 1.72 17.38
C VAL A 68 -11.68 1.50 17.41
N SER A 69 -11.12 1.11 18.56
CA SER A 69 -9.69 0.88 18.73
C SER A 69 -9.17 -0.18 17.74
N ALA A 70 -9.83 -1.34 17.68
CA ALA A 70 -9.48 -2.41 16.74
C ALA A 70 -9.54 -1.94 15.27
N THR A 71 -10.56 -1.16 14.91
CA THR A 71 -10.71 -0.62 13.55
C THR A 71 -9.61 0.39 13.20
N ARG A 72 -9.17 1.22 14.17
CA ARG A 72 -8.04 2.14 13.99
C ARG A 72 -6.74 1.39 13.73
N THR A 73 -6.47 0.33 14.48
CA THR A 73 -5.29 -0.54 14.26
C THR A 73 -5.29 -1.13 12.84
N GLU A 74 -6.44 -1.54 12.32
CA GLU A 74 -6.51 -2.06 10.95
C GLU A 74 -6.24 -0.97 9.89
N ILE A 75 -6.75 0.24 10.10
CA ILE A 75 -6.43 1.40 9.25
C ILE A 75 -4.92 1.69 9.25
N GLU A 76 -4.26 1.62 10.40
CA GLU A 76 -2.81 1.84 10.51
C GLU A 76 -2.03 0.80 9.72
N LYS A 77 -2.36 -0.49 9.86
CA LYS A 77 -1.74 -1.58 9.08
C LYS A 77 -1.90 -1.37 7.58
N LEU A 78 -3.12 -1.08 7.12
CA LEU A 78 -3.39 -0.82 5.71
C LEU A 78 -2.67 0.43 5.21
N SER A 79 -2.58 1.48 6.03
CA SER A 79 -1.88 2.72 5.69
C SER A 79 -0.39 2.48 5.52
N ASP A 80 0.22 1.68 6.39
CA ASP A 80 1.63 1.30 6.28
C ASP A 80 1.88 0.38 5.09
N HIS A 81 0.95 -0.53 4.79
CA HIS A 81 1.02 -1.35 3.59
C HIS A 81 0.97 -0.49 2.32
N VAL A 82 0.06 0.50 2.25
CA VAL A 82 -0.01 1.48 1.15
C VAL A 82 1.30 2.25 1.00
N LYS A 83 1.90 2.74 2.10
CA LYS A 83 3.18 3.45 2.06
C LYS A 83 4.30 2.58 1.49
N ARG A 84 4.40 1.32 1.93
CA ARG A 84 5.41 0.38 1.44
C ARG A 84 5.23 0.06 -0.04
N LEU A 85 4.00 -0.24 -0.46
CA LEU A 85 3.68 -0.50 -1.87
C LEU A 85 3.97 0.71 -2.74
N ASP A 86 3.62 1.92 -2.28
CA ASP A 86 3.87 3.14 -3.05
C ASP A 86 5.37 3.46 -3.15
N GLY A 87 6.16 3.14 -2.13
CA GLY A 87 7.62 3.19 -2.17
C GLY A 87 8.20 2.20 -3.19
N ASN A 88 7.76 0.94 -3.16
CA ASN A 88 8.20 -0.09 -4.09
C ASN A 88 7.81 0.25 -5.54
N LYS A 89 6.59 0.72 -5.76
CA LYS A 89 6.11 1.20 -7.07
C LYS A 89 6.99 2.33 -7.60
N ARG A 90 7.33 3.33 -6.77
CA ARG A 90 8.23 4.43 -7.16
C ARG A 90 9.65 3.96 -7.47
N ALA A 91 10.13 2.93 -6.79
CA ALA A 91 11.42 2.32 -7.13
C ALA A 91 11.36 1.60 -8.49
N ALA A 92 10.30 0.83 -8.74
CA ALA A 92 10.08 0.14 -10.01
C ALA A 92 9.95 1.10 -11.19
N VAL A 93 9.18 2.19 -11.04
CA VAL A 93 9.05 3.25 -12.06
C VAL A 93 10.43 3.85 -12.42
N ARG A 94 11.23 4.22 -11.41
CA ARG A 94 12.57 4.78 -11.64
C ARG A 94 13.51 3.81 -12.35
N GLU A 95 13.45 2.53 -12.00
CA GLU A 95 14.26 1.51 -12.67
C GLU A 95 13.85 1.32 -14.13
N LEU A 96 12.56 1.32 -14.43
CA LEU A 96 12.04 1.23 -15.79
C LEU A 96 12.44 2.44 -16.64
N GLU A 97 12.33 3.65 -16.10
CA GLU A 97 12.77 4.88 -16.75
C GLU A 97 14.27 4.86 -17.05
N ARG A 98 15.08 4.37 -16.11
CA ARG A 98 16.53 4.20 -16.28
C ARG A 98 16.86 3.22 -17.42
N ARG A 99 16.17 2.08 -17.50
CA ARG A 99 16.36 1.08 -18.56
C ARG A 99 15.97 1.61 -19.93
N ARG A 100 14.79 2.21 -20.04
CA ARG A 100 14.30 2.82 -21.29
C ARG A 100 15.24 3.92 -21.79
N SER A 101 15.80 4.73 -20.88
CA SER A 101 16.79 5.75 -21.22
C SER A 101 18.09 5.15 -21.74
N ASN A 102 18.63 4.12 -21.06
CA ASN A 102 19.85 3.43 -21.50
C ASN A 102 19.69 2.78 -22.88
N ASN A 103 18.57 2.09 -23.12
CA ASN A 103 18.29 1.46 -24.42
C ASN A 103 18.15 2.48 -25.56
N ARG A 104 17.63 3.68 -25.28
CA ARG A 104 17.51 4.75 -26.27
C ARG A 104 18.88 5.24 -26.76
N TRP A 105 19.87 5.37 -25.89
CA TRP A 105 21.24 5.76 -26.28
C TRP A 105 21.96 4.67 -27.07
N LEU A 106 21.72 3.40 -26.74
CA LEU A 106 22.30 2.27 -27.47
C LEU A 106 21.68 2.09 -28.88
N SER A 107 20.42 2.49 -29.06
CA SER A 107 19.71 2.34 -30.34
C SER A 107 19.83 3.55 -31.28
N GLY A 108 20.28 4.70 -30.77
CA GLY A 108 20.43 5.94 -31.54
C GLY A 108 21.86 6.24 -32.04
N GLY A 109 22.82 5.34 -31.79
CA GLY A 109 24.19 5.43 -32.28
C GLY A 109 24.40 4.55 -33.51
N ILE A 110 23.74 4.88 -34.62
CA ILE A 110 24.08 4.40 -35.97
C ILE A 110 23.97 5.59 -36.92
#